data_AF-A0A2N9MY50-F1
#
_entry.id   AF-A0A2N9MY50-F1
#
_cell.length_a   1.000
_cell.length_b   1.000
_cell.length_c   1.000
_cell.angle_alpha   90.00
_cell.angle_beta   90.00
_cell.angle_gamma   90.00
#
_symmetry.space_group_name_H-M   'P 1'
#
loop_
_entity.id
_entity.type
_entity.pdbx_description
1 polymer ?
#
loop_
_entity_poly.entity_id
_entity_poly.type
_entity_poly.pdbx_seq_one_letter_code
_entity_poly.pdbx_strand_id
1 'polypeptide(L)'
;MAKRDTANLVLNVRRDRKQEALQRALLVPWRQLADGAAALAEWHLIILWVRVITETAEQLPQIVRSALQSRCPGFLESQSREQKDVLPVWKSLEEWITAHRFATARAEGWFDALMYYAYKDLRTEQAWTTWERTKADWHQTAPVRWPTLEHWTSEVLATRSLACPGTEKARAVQALGAVEASRLNKAVSELLESRAFALWIDAVSKPGKPLHEAVANELRDRCPSLLPASGPGPPWIRSLFYSLIRSGESNWRGAARSEGWYAALRYEVVHHPRYQRLIHYNQRCHDQWSQAGPKYYPSFSEWLAAADGYCFVRSA
;
A
#
# COMPACT_ATOMS: atom_id res chain seq x y z
N MET A 1 -4.23 -21.31 -29.73
CA MET A 1 -3.16 -21.54 -28.73
C MET A 1 -2.39 -20.27 -28.38
N ALA A 2 -1.87 -19.50 -29.34
CA ALA A 2 -1.08 -18.28 -29.09
C ALA A 2 -1.66 -17.21 -28.11
N LYS A 3 -2.98 -16.96 -28.09
CA LYS A 3 -3.60 -16.01 -27.13
C LYS A 3 -3.55 -16.49 -25.66
N ARG A 4 -3.49 -17.82 -25.44
CA ARG A 4 -3.43 -18.41 -24.10
C ARG A 4 -2.00 -18.39 -23.55
N ASP A 5 -1.03 -18.55 -24.45
CA ASP A 5 0.40 -18.50 -24.13
C ASP A 5 0.84 -17.07 -23.80
N THR A 6 0.35 -16.07 -24.52
CA THR A 6 0.60 -14.64 -24.20
C THR A 6 -0.08 -14.21 -22.90
N ALA A 7 -1.30 -14.66 -22.63
CA ALA A 7 -1.98 -14.39 -21.36
C ALA A 7 -1.22 -15.00 -20.17
N ASN A 8 -0.75 -16.24 -20.29
CA ASN A 8 0.06 -16.90 -19.26
C ASN A 8 1.41 -16.20 -19.05
N LEU A 9 2.07 -15.77 -20.13
CA LEU A 9 3.31 -15.00 -20.05
C LEU A 9 3.10 -13.68 -19.31
N VAL A 10 2.05 -12.93 -19.63
CA VAL A 10 1.73 -11.66 -18.95
C VAL A 10 1.44 -11.89 -17.47
N LEU A 11 0.74 -12.97 -17.11
CA LEU A 11 0.50 -13.33 -15.72
C LEU A 11 1.78 -13.66 -14.96
N ASN A 12 2.70 -14.41 -15.59
CA ASN A 12 3.98 -14.75 -14.99
C ASN A 12 4.85 -13.50 -14.78
N VAL A 13 4.98 -12.63 -15.80
CA VAL A 13 5.73 -11.37 -15.65
C VAL A 13 5.16 -10.49 -14.54
N ARG A 14 3.82 -10.40 -14.43
CA ARG A 14 3.17 -9.65 -13.35
C ARG A 14 3.46 -10.25 -11.97
N ARG A 15 3.46 -11.58 -11.87
CA ARG A 15 3.79 -12.29 -10.63
C ARG A 15 5.25 -12.07 -10.24
N ASP A 16 6.17 -12.16 -11.20
CA ASP A 16 7.60 -12.01 -10.95
C ASP A 16 7.93 -10.57 -10.51
N ARG A 17 7.39 -9.56 -11.21
CA ARG A 17 7.53 -8.16 -10.80
C ARG A 17 6.95 -7.88 -9.42
N LYS A 18 5.78 -8.47 -9.10
CA LYS A 18 5.20 -8.37 -7.75
C LYS A 18 6.15 -8.98 -6.73
N GLN A 19 6.67 -10.17 -6.99
CA GLN A 19 7.56 -10.84 -6.05
C GLN A 19 8.85 -10.04 -5.85
N GLU A 20 9.44 -9.52 -6.92
CA GLU A 20 10.62 -8.66 -6.83
C GLU A 20 10.34 -7.42 -6.00
N ALA A 21 9.25 -6.69 -6.27
CA ALA A 21 8.88 -5.52 -5.48
C ALA A 21 8.68 -5.84 -3.99
N LEU A 22 8.07 -6.98 -3.66
CA LEU A 22 7.91 -7.43 -2.27
C LEU A 22 9.26 -7.78 -1.62
N GLN A 23 10.22 -8.35 -2.36
CA GLN A 23 11.57 -8.56 -1.85
C GLN A 23 12.33 -7.24 -1.65
N ARG A 24 12.24 -6.31 -2.61
CA ARG A 24 12.84 -4.98 -2.50
C ARG A 24 12.25 -4.17 -1.33
N ALA A 25 10.98 -4.39 -1.01
CA ALA A 25 10.33 -3.76 0.14
C ALA A 25 11.06 -4.07 1.45
N LEU A 26 11.67 -5.25 1.58
CA LEU A 26 12.40 -5.67 2.77
C LEU A 26 13.72 -4.93 2.98
N LEU A 27 14.21 -4.16 2.00
CA LEU A 27 15.48 -3.42 2.12
C LEU A 27 15.39 -2.20 3.06
N VAL A 28 14.17 -1.78 3.40
CA VAL A 28 13.90 -0.55 4.14
C VAL A 28 12.84 -0.80 5.23
N PRO A 29 12.84 -0.08 6.37
CA PRO A 29 11.76 -0.16 7.35
C PRO A 29 10.40 0.10 6.72
N TRP A 30 9.37 -0.64 7.16
CA TRP A 30 8.06 -0.56 6.51
C TRP A 30 7.42 0.83 6.62
N ARG A 31 7.72 1.60 7.70
CA ARG A 31 7.22 2.97 7.90
C ARG A 31 7.76 3.90 6.84
N GLN A 32 9.07 3.89 6.64
CA GLN A 32 9.74 4.67 5.59
C GLN A 32 9.23 4.28 4.19
N LEU A 33 8.95 3.00 3.94
CA LEU A 33 8.32 2.58 2.69
C LEU A 33 6.89 3.11 2.53
N ALA A 34 6.10 3.07 3.58
CA ALA A 34 4.73 3.58 3.58
C ALA A 34 4.69 5.10 3.33
N ASP A 35 5.53 5.86 4.04
CA ASP A 35 5.65 7.31 3.88
C ASP A 35 6.13 7.66 2.47
N GLY A 36 7.13 6.94 1.97
CA GLY A 36 7.64 7.11 0.60
C GLY A 36 6.58 6.81 -0.46
N ALA A 37 5.83 5.72 -0.31
CA ALA A 37 4.76 5.34 -1.23
C ALA A 37 3.61 6.37 -1.23
N ALA A 38 3.22 6.87 -0.05
CA ALA A 38 2.23 7.92 0.07
C ALA A 38 2.70 9.22 -0.60
N ALA A 39 3.96 9.60 -0.41
CA ALA A 39 4.55 10.78 -1.06
C ALA A 39 4.62 10.62 -2.58
N LEU A 40 4.94 9.44 -3.11
CA LEU A 40 4.95 9.20 -4.56
C LEU A 40 3.53 9.22 -5.15
N ALA A 41 2.54 8.71 -4.42
CA ALA A 41 1.15 8.83 -4.84
C ALA A 41 0.73 10.31 -4.95
N GLU A 42 1.12 11.16 -3.99
CA GLU A 42 0.90 12.61 -4.06
C GLU A 42 1.59 13.26 -5.26
N TRP A 43 2.84 12.87 -5.55
CA TRP A 43 3.52 13.34 -6.75
C TRP A 43 2.83 12.88 -8.04
N HIS A 44 2.25 11.68 -8.08
CA HIS A 44 1.43 11.23 -9.21
C HIS A 44 0.21 12.13 -9.45
N LEU A 45 -0.46 12.58 -8.38
CA LEU A 45 -1.57 13.54 -8.50
C LEU A 45 -1.10 14.85 -9.15
N ILE A 46 0.07 15.36 -8.75
CA ILE A 46 0.66 16.58 -9.31
C ILE A 46 1.06 16.36 -10.77
N ILE A 47 1.70 15.24 -11.10
CA ILE A 47 2.12 14.93 -12.47
C ILE A 47 0.90 14.86 -13.40
N LEU A 48 -0.20 14.22 -12.97
CA LEU A 48 -1.42 14.15 -13.77
C LEU A 48 -2.11 15.50 -13.95
N TRP A 49 -2.07 16.37 -12.94
CA TRP A 49 -2.52 17.77 -13.05
C TRP A 49 -1.72 18.55 -14.09
N VAL A 50 -0.38 18.48 -14.01
CA VAL A 50 0.51 19.11 -14.99
C VAL A 50 0.25 18.54 -16.38
N ARG A 51 0.08 17.22 -16.48
CA ARG A 51 -0.14 16.51 -17.74
C ARG A 51 -1.43 16.97 -18.41
N VAL A 52 -2.57 16.98 -17.72
CA VAL A 52 -3.84 17.36 -18.35
C VAL A 52 -3.83 18.81 -18.81
N ILE A 53 -3.19 19.72 -18.06
CA ILE A 53 -3.07 21.12 -18.48
C ILE A 53 -2.12 21.27 -19.66
N THR A 54 -0.94 20.64 -19.63
CA THR A 54 0.07 20.79 -20.69
C THR A 54 -0.27 20.04 -21.98
N GLU A 55 -1.14 19.02 -21.93
CA GLU A 55 -1.69 18.38 -23.12
C GLU A 55 -2.80 19.22 -23.80
N THR A 56 -3.40 20.18 -23.10
CA THR A 56 -4.49 21.03 -23.63
C THR A 56 -4.05 22.47 -23.91
N ALA A 57 -3.16 23.03 -23.08
CA ALA A 57 -2.69 24.41 -23.22
C ALA A 57 -1.57 24.52 -24.27
N GLU A 58 -1.63 25.52 -25.13
CA GLU A 58 -0.55 25.82 -26.08
C GLU A 58 0.75 26.26 -25.39
N GLN A 59 0.64 26.91 -24.23
CA GLN A 59 1.76 27.40 -23.43
C GLN A 59 1.57 27.02 -21.97
N LEU A 60 2.68 26.80 -21.25
CA LEU A 60 2.65 26.45 -19.83
C LEU A 60 1.97 27.57 -19.01
N PRO A 61 0.78 27.32 -18.44
CA PRO A 61 0.04 28.37 -17.73
C PRO A 61 0.76 28.82 -16.45
N GLN A 62 0.58 30.08 -16.08
CA GLN A 62 1.27 30.68 -14.92
C GLN A 62 0.98 29.92 -13.62
N ILE A 63 -0.23 29.39 -13.45
CA ILE A 63 -0.60 28.60 -12.27
C ILE A 63 0.27 27.34 -12.12
N VAL A 64 0.57 26.67 -13.22
CA VAL A 64 1.46 25.50 -13.24
C VAL A 64 2.91 25.94 -13.01
N ARG A 65 3.33 27.02 -13.68
CA ARG A 65 4.67 27.60 -13.50
C ARG A 65 4.97 27.92 -12.04
N SER A 66 4.09 28.68 -11.38
CA SER A 66 4.26 29.06 -9.97
C SER A 66 4.27 27.83 -9.05
N ALA A 67 3.40 26.85 -9.29
CA ALA A 67 3.37 25.62 -8.48
C ALA A 67 4.67 24.81 -8.62
N LEU A 68 5.20 24.69 -9.84
CA LEU A 68 6.46 23.98 -10.11
C LEU A 68 7.67 24.73 -9.55
N GLN A 69 7.72 26.06 -9.64
CA GLN A 69 8.80 26.85 -9.03
C GLN A 69 8.84 26.68 -7.51
N SER A 70 7.67 26.65 -6.87
CA SER A 70 7.57 26.46 -5.42
C SER A 70 7.95 25.05 -4.98
N ARG A 71 7.48 24.01 -5.69
CA ARG A 71 7.63 22.60 -5.26
C ARG A 71 8.86 21.90 -5.83
N CYS A 72 9.34 22.34 -6.99
CA CYS A 72 10.51 21.80 -7.69
C CYS A 72 11.48 22.95 -8.05
N PRO A 73 12.12 23.60 -7.07
CA PRO A 73 13.07 24.68 -7.36
C PRO A 73 14.18 24.21 -8.29
N GLY A 74 14.46 24.98 -9.35
CA GLY A 74 15.48 24.64 -10.34
C GLY A 74 14.98 23.78 -11.52
N PHE A 75 13.77 23.19 -11.43
CA PHE A 75 13.25 22.32 -12.49
C PHE A 75 12.99 23.05 -13.80
N LEU A 76 12.38 24.24 -13.75
CA LEU A 76 12.06 24.98 -14.98
C LEU A 76 13.31 25.59 -15.61
N GLU A 77 14.28 25.99 -14.79
CA GLU A 77 15.58 26.48 -15.20
C GLU A 77 16.38 25.37 -15.91
N SER A 78 16.38 24.13 -15.40
CA SER A 78 17.04 23.01 -16.07
C SER A 78 16.35 22.66 -17.39
N GLN A 79 15.02 22.63 -17.42
CA GLN A 79 14.24 22.35 -18.63
C GLN A 79 14.52 23.37 -19.75
N SER A 80 14.62 24.66 -19.42
CA SER A 80 14.91 25.71 -20.39
C SER A 80 16.34 25.70 -20.95
N ARG A 81 17.31 25.20 -20.18
CA ARG A 81 18.74 25.10 -20.59
C ARG A 81 19.02 23.89 -21.47
N GLU A 82 18.29 22.79 -21.25
CA GLU A 82 18.44 21.55 -22.01
C GLU A 82 17.61 21.52 -23.33
N GLN A 83 17.03 22.66 -23.74
CA GLN A 83 16.13 22.89 -24.89
C GLN A 83 16.20 21.88 -26.07
N LYS A 84 15.08 21.19 -26.39
CA LYS A 84 14.01 21.65 -27.33
C LYS A 84 13.14 20.53 -27.91
N ASP A 85 13.45 19.24 -27.73
CA ASP A 85 12.67 18.18 -28.43
C ASP A 85 12.50 16.82 -27.71
N VAL A 86 13.02 16.59 -26.50
CA VAL A 86 13.14 15.19 -26.05
C VAL A 86 11.89 14.66 -25.31
N LEU A 87 11.21 15.46 -24.46
CA LEU A 87 10.06 14.98 -23.66
C LEU A 87 9.03 16.08 -23.33
N PRO A 88 7.73 15.75 -23.23
CA PRO A 88 6.72 16.64 -22.65
C PRO A 88 7.06 17.05 -21.21
N VAL A 89 6.68 18.27 -20.80
CA VAL A 89 6.98 18.85 -19.47
C VAL A 89 6.62 17.91 -18.32
N TRP A 90 5.46 17.27 -18.37
CA TRP A 90 5.01 16.34 -17.32
C TRP A 90 5.92 15.11 -17.18
N LYS A 91 6.55 14.68 -18.27
CA LYS A 91 7.44 13.52 -18.28
C LYS A 91 8.85 13.89 -17.79
N SER A 92 9.35 15.07 -18.17
CA SER A 92 10.55 15.64 -17.54
C SER A 92 10.37 15.83 -16.04
N LEU A 93 9.16 16.23 -15.60
CA LEU A 93 8.84 16.38 -14.19
C LEU A 93 8.87 15.03 -13.45
N GLU A 94 8.33 13.96 -14.04
CA GLU A 94 8.39 12.60 -13.48
C GLU A 94 9.84 12.13 -13.30
N GLU A 95 10.69 12.34 -14.30
CA GLU A 95 12.12 12.01 -14.24
C GLU A 95 12.84 12.84 -13.18
N TRP A 96 12.58 14.15 -13.12
CA TRP A 96 13.17 15.05 -12.13
C TRP A 96 12.78 14.65 -10.71
N ILE A 97 11.49 14.39 -10.45
CA ILE A 97 10.99 13.94 -9.15
C ILE A 97 11.69 12.64 -8.74
N THR A 98 11.81 11.69 -9.67
CA THR A 98 12.48 10.43 -9.39
C THR A 98 13.97 10.64 -9.05
N ALA A 99 14.66 11.50 -9.80
CA ALA A 99 16.08 11.78 -9.61
C ALA A 99 16.40 12.60 -8.35
N HIS A 100 15.47 13.45 -7.88
CA HIS A 100 15.73 14.38 -6.77
C HIS A 100 14.98 14.01 -5.49
N ARG A 101 13.69 13.67 -5.58
CA ARG A 101 12.85 13.36 -4.40
C ARG A 101 12.98 11.91 -3.96
N PHE A 102 13.28 11.01 -4.89
CA PHE A 102 13.41 9.57 -4.63
C PHE A 102 14.81 9.03 -4.93
N ALA A 103 15.82 9.91 -4.92
CA ALA A 103 17.22 9.58 -5.18
C ALA A 103 17.74 8.48 -4.26
N THR A 104 17.45 8.57 -2.96
CA THR A 104 17.85 7.57 -1.96
C THR A 104 17.23 6.20 -2.27
N ALA A 105 15.92 6.16 -2.54
CA ALA A 105 15.23 4.91 -2.87
C ALA A 105 15.78 4.26 -4.15
N ARG A 106 16.17 5.08 -5.13
CA ARG A 106 16.86 4.65 -6.35
C ARG A 106 18.25 4.09 -6.04
N ALA A 107 19.08 4.83 -5.31
CA ALA A 107 20.45 4.44 -4.97
C ALA A 107 20.51 3.17 -4.12
N GLU A 108 19.57 3.02 -3.18
CA GLU A 108 19.48 1.87 -2.29
C GLU A 108 18.69 0.70 -2.91
N GLY A 109 18.12 0.88 -4.11
CA GLY A 109 17.51 -0.18 -4.90
C GLY A 109 16.13 -0.67 -4.41
N TRP A 110 15.39 0.18 -3.68
CA TRP A 110 14.02 -0.11 -3.22
C TRP A 110 12.94 0.75 -3.90
N PHE A 111 13.30 1.55 -4.91
CA PHE A 111 12.35 2.36 -5.68
C PHE A 111 11.22 1.55 -6.34
N ASP A 112 11.48 0.33 -6.84
CA ASP A 112 10.42 -0.51 -7.43
C ASP A 112 9.38 -0.95 -6.40
N ALA A 113 9.78 -1.17 -5.15
CA ALA A 113 8.85 -1.42 -4.06
C ALA A 113 7.98 -0.18 -3.78
N LEU A 114 8.60 1.00 -3.80
CA LEU A 114 7.92 2.27 -3.64
C LEU A 114 6.85 2.46 -4.73
N MET A 115 7.21 2.28 -6.00
CA MET A 115 6.27 2.33 -7.13
C MET A 115 5.13 1.30 -6.95
N TYR A 116 5.47 0.07 -6.54
CA TYR A 116 4.47 -0.98 -6.31
C TYR A 116 3.41 -0.56 -5.30
N TYR A 117 3.82 -0.01 -4.14
CA TYR A 117 2.87 0.43 -3.12
C TYR A 117 2.16 1.74 -3.49
N ALA A 118 2.83 2.68 -4.17
CA ALA A 118 2.19 3.91 -4.66
C ALA A 118 1.06 3.61 -5.67
N TYR A 119 1.23 2.61 -6.54
CA TYR A 119 0.15 2.16 -7.42
C TYR A 119 -0.95 1.38 -6.70
N LYS A 120 -0.74 0.97 -5.45
CA LYS A 120 -1.79 0.38 -4.62
C LYS A 120 -2.55 1.42 -3.81
N ASP A 121 -1.98 2.59 -3.58
CA ASP A 121 -2.71 3.73 -3.03
C ASP A 121 -3.94 4.04 -3.90
N LEU A 122 -5.11 4.14 -3.26
CA LEU A 122 -6.37 4.37 -3.94
C LEU A 122 -6.41 5.74 -4.63
N ARG A 123 -5.68 6.73 -4.09
CA ARG A 123 -5.57 8.08 -4.66
C ARG A 123 -4.96 8.06 -6.06
N THR A 124 -4.05 7.13 -6.33
CA THR A 124 -3.41 7.00 -7.65
C THR A 124 -4.43 6.61 -8.73
N GLU A 125 -5.33 5.67 -8.45
CA GLU A 125 -6.38 5.28 -9.41
C GLU A 125 -7.48 6.33 -9.54
N GLN A 126 -7.84 6.99 -8.43
CA GLN A 126 -8.72 8.15 -8.47
C GLN A 126 -8.14 9.21 -9.41
N ALA A 127 -6.85 9.53 -9.26
CA ALA A 127 -6.16 10.53 -10.08
C ALA A 127 -6.15 10.17 -11.57
N TRP A 128 -5.86 8.90 -11.90
CA TRP A 128 -5.94 8.42 -13.28
C TRP A 128 -7.34 8.54 -13.86
N THR A 129 -8.36 8.14 -13.11
CA THR A 129 -9.75 8.25 -13.57
C THR A 129 -10.16 9.70 -13.77
N THR A 130 -9.81 10.60 -12.85
CA THR A 130 -10.09 12.05 -13.00
C THR A 130 -9.37 12.59 -14.22
N TRP A 131 -8.09 12.25 -14.42
CA TRP A 131 -7.33 12.63 -15.59
C TRP A 131 -7.95 12.16 -16.91
N GLU A 132 -8.37 10.90 -17.01
CA GLU A 132 -9.03 10.37 -18.21
C GLU A 132 -10.31 11.14 -18.55
N ARG A 133 -11.13 11.43 -17.53
CA ARG A 133 -12.38 12.20 -17.70
C ARG A 133 -12.10 13.63 -18.11
N THR A 134 -11.26 14.34 -17.36
CA THR A 134 -10.91 15.73 -17.65
C THR A 134 -10.29 15.88 -19.04
N LYS A 135 -9.42 14.95 -19.43
CA LYS A 135 -8.85 14.92 -20.78
C LYS A 135 -9.93 14.76 -21.85
N ALA A 136 -10.88 13.86 -21.66
CA ALA A 136 -11.99 13.66 -22.59
C ALA A 136 -12.88 14.90 -22.71
N ASP A 137 -13.18 15.55 -21.58
CA ASP A 137 -13.99 16.78 -21.54
C ASP A 137 -13.28 17.94 -22.24
N TRP A 138 -11.99 18.14 -21.94
CA TRP A 138 -11.20 19.26 -22.48
C TRP A 138 -10.83 19.09 -23.95
N HIS A 139 -10.84 17.86 -24.47
CA HIS A 139 -10.73 17.61 -25.90
C HIS A 139 -11.92 18.22 -26.68
N GLN A 140 -13.09 18.34 -26.05
CA GLN A 140 -14.28 18.94 -26.68
C GLN A 140 -14.35 20.44 -26.43
N THR A 141 -14.04 20.88 -25.21
CA THR A 141 -14.10 22.30 -24.83
C THR A 141 -13.03 22.59 -23.79
N ALA A 142 -12.01 23.35 -24.18
CA ALA A 142 -10.97 23.80 -23.26
C ALA A 142 -11.59 24.65 -22.12
N PRO A 143 -11.08 24.55 -20.89
CA PRO A 143 -11.63 25.27 -19.76
C PRO A 143 -11.35 26.78 -19.89
N VAL A 144 -12.30 27.60 -19.45
CA VAL A 144 -12.13 29.07 -19.39
C VAL A 144 -11.05 29.47 -18.37
N ARG A 145 -10.88 28.65 -17.31
CA ARG A 145 -9.87 28.84 -16.27
C ARG A 145 -9.24 27.51 -15.91
N TRP A 146 -7.92 27.49 -15.81
CA TRP A 146 -7.18 26.31 -15.37
C TRP A 146 -7.42 26.03 -13.88
N PRO A 147 -7.65 24.77 -13.49
CA PRO A 147 -7.86 24.41 -12.10
C PRO A 147 -6.58 24.61 -11.29
N THR A 148 -6.71 25.10 -10.05
CA THR A 148 -5.61 25.10 -9.08
C THR A 148 -5.24 23.66 -8.72
N LEU A 149 -4.01 23.45 -8.24
CA LEU A 149 -3.61 22.13 -7.75
C LEU A 149 -4.50 21.67 -6.59
N GLU A 150 -4.90 22.58 -5.71
CA GLU A 150 -5.80 22.29 -4.59
C GLU A 150 -7.19 21.83 -5.07
N HIS A 151 -7.77 22.55 -6.04
CA HIS A 151 -9.05 22.16 -6.62
C HIS A 151 -8.93 20.80 -7.32
N TRP A 152 -7.87 20.58 -8.10
CA TRP A 152 -7.58 19.28 -8.72
C TRP A 152 -7.49 18.16 -7.68
N THR A 153 -6.71 18.35 -6.62
CA THR A 153 -6.58 17.34 -5.55
C THR A 153 -7.92 17.06 -4.90
N SER A 154 -8.74 18.09 -4.63
CA SER A 154 -10.10 17.91 -4.10
C SER A 154 -10.97 17.06 -5.03
N GLU A 155 -10.98 17.34 -6.34
CA GLU A 155 -11.74 16.57 -7.34
C GLU A 155 -11.29 15.11 -7.44
N VAL A 156 -9.96 14.89 -7.41
CA VAL A 156 -9.40 13.54 -7.35
C VAL A 156 -9.89 12.80 -6.10
N LEU A 157 -9.75 13.41 -4.92
CA LEU A 157 -10.17 12.80 -3.66
C LEU A 157 -11.69 12.66 -3.53
N ALA A 158 -12.48 13.41 -4.29
CA ALA A 158 -13.93 13.28 -4.40
C ALA A 158 -14.37 12.17 -5.37
N THR A 159 -13.47 11.63 -6.20
CA THR A 159 -13.81 10.59 -7.17
C THR A 159 -14.20 9.29 -6.47
N ARG A 160 -15.45 8.81 -6.66
CA ARG A 160 -15.99 7.57 -6.07
C ARG A 160 -16.20 6.43 -7.05
N SER A 161 -16.19 6.73 -8.35
CA SER A 161 -16.37 5.77 -9.42
C SER A 161 -15.12 5.77 -10.29
N LEU A 162 -14.45 4.62 -10.40
CA LEU A 162 -13.28 4.43 -11.25
C LEU A 162 -13.67 4.09 -12.69
N ALA A 163 -12.76 4.32 -13.64
CA ALA A 163 -12.97 3.99 -15.05
C ALA A 163 -13.25 2.49 -15.30
N CYS A 164 -12.62 1.61 -14.52
CA CYS A 164 -12.84 0.16 -14.56
C CYS A 164 -13.71 -0.33 -13.38
N PRO A 165 -15.04 -0.44 -13.56
CA PRO A 165 -15.94 -0.90 -12.50
C PRO A 165 -15.72 -2.39 -12.17
N GLY A 166 -16.22 -2.81 -11.00
CA GLY A 166 -16.20 -4.21 -10.57
C GLY A 166 -14.86 -4.74 -10.04
N THR A 167 -13.76 -3.97 -10.19
CA THR A 167 -12.46 -4.31 -9.61
C THR A 167 -12.46 -4.17 -8.08
N GLU A 168 -11.50 -4.83 -7.41
CA GLU A 168 -11.31 -4.66 -5.96
C GLU A 168 -11.05 -3.19 -5.59
N LYS A 169 -10.21 -2.50 -6.38
CA LYS A 169 -9.94 -1.06 -6.21
C LYS A 169 -11.19 -0.21 -6.38
N ALA A 170 -12.02 -0.47 -7.40
CA ALA A 170 -13.26 0.28 -7.62
C ALA A 170 -14.21 0.18 -6.44
N ARG A 171 -14.37 -1.04 -5.87
CA ARG A 171 -15.18 -1.24 -4.66
C ARG A 171 -14.59 -0.53 -3.45
N ALA A 172 -13.27 -0.53 -3.29
CA ALA A 172 -12.59 0.16 -2.20
C ALA A 172 -12.77 1.69 -2.31
N VAL A 173 -12.59 2.27 -3.51
CA VAL A 173 -12.79 3.71 -3.76
C VAL A 173 -14.23 4.14 -3.51
N GLN A 174 -15.20 3.34 -3.94
CA GLN A 174 -16.61 3.61 -3.65
C GLN A 174 -16.87 3.62 -2.13
N ALA A 175 -16.31 2.64 -1.43
CA ALA A 175 -16.44 2.48 0.03
C ALA A 175 -15.76 3.60 0.83
N LEU A 176 -14.73 4.27 0.31
CA LEU A 176 -14.09 5.42 0.97
C LEU A 176 -15.07 6.56 1.26
N GLY A 177 -16.13 6.71 0.47
CA GLY A 177 -17.14 7.75 0.68
C GLY A 177 -17.99 7.56 1.94
N ALA A 178 -17.94 6.38 2.57
CA ALA A 178 -18.77 6.03 3.71
C ALA A 178 -18.01 6.02 5.05
N VAL A 179 -16.76 6.50 5.08
CA VAL A 179 -15.94 6.50 6.31
C VAL A 179 -14.99 7.70 6.34
N GLU A 180 -14.82 8.28 7.52
CA GLU A 180 -13.80 9.29 7.76
C GLU A 180 -12.39 8.67 7.74
N ALA A 181 -11.40 9.39 7.21
CA ALA A 181 -10.03 8.91 7.10
C ALA A 181 -9.42 8.51 8.47
N SER A 182 -9.67 9.30 9.52
CA SER A 182 -9.21 9.02 10.89
C SER A 182 -9.76 7.70 11.43
N ARG A 183 -11.06 7.44 11.21
CA ARG A 183 -11.74 6.21 11.62
C ARG A 183 -11.24 5.00 10.84
N LEU A 184 -11.04 5.14 9.53
CA LEU A 184 -10.46 4.09 8.70
C LEU A 184 -9.04 3.75 9.16
N ASN A 185 -8.19 4.75 9.38
CA ASN A 185 -6.80 4.57 9.84
C ASN A 185 -6.72 3.86 11.19
N LYS A 186 -7.62 4.20 12.12
CA LYS A 186 -7.74 3.50 13.41
C LYS A 186 -8.10 2.02 13.19
N ALA A 187 -9.12 1.75 12.38
CA ALA A 187 -9.56 0.38 12.09
C ALA A 187 -8.47 -0.45 11.38
N VAL A 188 -7.73 0.15 10.44
CA VAL A 188 -6.58 -0.50 9.77
C VAL A 188 -5.50 -0.84 10.79
N SER A 189 -5.15 0.09 11.68
CA SER A 189 -4.11 -0.12 12.70
C SER A 189 -4.45 -1.26 13.66
N GLU A 190 -5.66 -1.27 14.21
CA GLU A 190 -6.14 -2.32 15.12
C GLU A 190 -6.24 -3.68 14.43
N LEU A 191 -6.69 -3.71 13.18
CA LEU A 191 -6.77 -4.95 12.42
C LEU A 191 -5.37 -5.48 12.07
N LEU A 192 -4.41 -4.62 11.73
CA LEU A 192 -3.01 -5.03 11.51
C LEU A 192 -2.38 -5.63 12.77
N GLU A 193 -2.64 -5.07 13.95
CA GLU A 193 -2.18 -5.65 15.22
C GLU A 193 -2.83 -7.02 15.48
N SER A 194 -4.13 -7.14 15.23
CA SER A 194 -4.83 -8.43 15.32
C SER A 194 -4.28 -9.48 14.35
N ARG A 195 -3.87 -9.07 13.15
CA ARG A 195 -3.19 -9.93 12.18
C ARG A 195 -1.80 -10.33 12.64
N ALA A 196 -1.04 -9.39 13.21
CA ALA A 196 0.26 -9.67 13.79
C ALA A 196 0.15 -10.69 14.92
N PHE A 197 -0.87 -10.59 15.77
CA PHE A 197 -1.11 -11.51 16.86
C PHE A 197 -1.34 -12.95 16.36
N ALA A 198 -2.19 -13.12 15.34
CA ALA A 198 -2.40 -14.43 14.73
C ALA A 198 -1.12 -15.01 14.09
N LEU A 199 -0.31 -14.15 13.46
CA LEU A 199 0.97 -14.56 12.85
C LEU A 199 2.05 -14.88 13.90
N TRP A 200 2.04 -14.22 15.05
CA TRP A 200 2.93 -14.56 16.17
C TRP A 200 2.59 -15.95 16.72
N ILE A 201 1.32 -16.21 17.03
CA ILE A 201 0.88 -17.54 17.51
C ILE A 201 1.27 -18.60 16.49
N ASP A 202 1.02 -18.33 15.21
CA ASP A 202 1.40 -19.24 14.13
C ASP A 202 2.91 -19.52 14.10
N ALA A 203 3.74 -18.48 14.21
CA ALA A 203 5.19 -18.61 14.19
C ALA A 203 5.72 -19.46 15.35
N VAL A 204 5.17 -19.28 16.55
CA VAL A 204 5.65 -19.97 17.75
C VAL A 204 5.00 -21.33 17.98
N SER A 205 3.95 -21.68 17.23
CA SER A 205 3.18 -22.91 17.45
C SER A 205 3.56 -24.02 16.48
N LYS A 206 3.47 -25.27 16.95
CA LYS A 206 3.68 -26.46 16.10
C LYS A 206 2.33 -27.02 15.62
N PRO A 207 2.13 -27.25 14.31
CA PRO A 207 0.89 -27.81 13.79
C PRO A 207 0.50 -29.12 14.50
N GLY A 208 -0.75 -29.21 14.95
CA GLY A 208 -1.32 -30.37 15.63
C GLY A 208 -0.86 -30.57 17.08
N LYS A 209 0.03 -29.71 17.62
CA LYS A 209 0.44 -29.75 19.03
C LYS A 209 -0.34 -28.72 19.85
N PRO A 210 -0.61 -29.01 21.14
CA PRO A 210 -1.16 -28.02 22.07
C PRO A 210 -0.34 -26.73 22.07
N LEU A 211 -1.02 -25.58 22.18
CA LEU A 211 -0.35 -24.30 22.41
C LEU A 211 0.46 -24.35 23.71
N HIS A 212 1.65 -23.76 23.68
CA HIS A 212 2.45 -23.54 24.88
C HIS A 212 1.65 -22.69 25.88
N GLU A 213 1.76 -22.96 27.18
CA GLU A 213 0.94 -22.34 28.22
C GLU A 213 0.95 -20.81 28.18
N ALA A 214 2.15 -20.21 28.05
CA ALA A 214 2.28 -18.76 27.91
C ALA A 214 1.52 -18.18 26.70
N VAL A 215 1.51 -18.90 25.57
CA VAL A 215 0.80 -18.49 24.34
C VAL A 215 -0.70 -18.67 24.51
N ALA A 216 -1.13 -19.75 25.16
CA ALA A 216 -2.53 -20.00 25.47
C ALA A 216 -3.11 -18.95 26.44
N ASN A 217 -2.33 -18.53 27.43
CA ASN A 217 -2.72 -17.48 28.38
C ASN A 217 -2.87 -16.13 27.67
N GLU A 218 -1.88 -15.70 26.88
CA GLU A 218 -1.98 -14.46 26.09
C GLU A 218 -3.19 -14.49 25.13
N LEU A 219 -3.45 -15.64 24.51
CA LEU A 219 -4.63 -15.83 23.65
C LEU A 219 -5.94 -15.70 24.43
N ARG A 220 -6.02 -16.26 25.63
CA ARG A 220 -7.21 -16.15 26.49
C ARG A 220 -7.47 -14.72 26.92
N ASP A 221 -6.41 -13.99 27.26
CA ASP A 221 -6.51 -12.60 27.71
C ASP A 221 -7.00 -11.67 26.59
N ARG A 222 -6.50 -11.85 25.36
CA ARG A 222 -6.89 -11.03 24.20
C ARG A 222 -8.15 -11.49 23.49
N CYS A 223 -8.45 -12.78 23.52
CA CYS A 223 -9.58 -13.39 22.80
C CYS A 223 -10.31 -14.42 23.69
N PRO A 224 -10.97 -13.97 24.78
CA PRO A 224 -11.60 -14.88 25.74
C PRO A 224 -12.74 -15.71 25.13
N SER A 225 -13.32 -15.28 24.01
CA SER A 225 -14.37 -16.01 23.28
C SER A 225 -13.86 -17.23 22.51
N LEU A 226 -12.55 -17.35 22.29
CA LEU A 226 -11.96 -18.44 21.50
C LEU A 226 -11.50 -19.64 22.33
N LEU A 227 -11.25 -19.44 23.62
CA LEU A 227 -10.72 -20.48 24.52
C LEU A 227 -11.53 -20.55 25.83
N PRO A 228 -11.65 -21.75 26.44
CA PRO A 228 -12.15 -21.86 27.79
C PRO A 228 -11.24 -21.13 28.80
N ALA A 229 -11.84 -20.67 29.91
CA ALA A 229 -11.17 -19.88 30.94
C ALA A 229 -9.98 -20.61 31.61
N SER A 230 -10.00 -21.94 31.61
CA SER A 230 -8.95 -22.78 32.20
C SER A 230 -8.78 -24.07 31.39
N GLY A 231 -7.59 -24.66 31.45
CA GLY A 231 -7.27 -25.95 30.83
C GLY A 231 -6.08 -25.88 29.86
N PRO A 232 -5.64 -27.05 29.34
CA PRO A 232 -4.56 -27.11 28.37
C PRO A 232 -4.92 -26.32 27.10
N GLY A 233 -3.93 -25.68 26.50
CA GLY A 233 -4.11 -24.98 25.24
C GLY A 233 -4.63 -25.91 24.14
N PRO A 234 -5.52 -25.45 23.24
CA PRO A 234 -5.99 -26.28 22.15
C PRO A 234 -4.83 -26.62 21.21
N PRO A 235 -4.98 -27.66 20.37
CA PRO A 235 -4.02 -27.92 19.32
C PRO A 235 -3.99 -26.75 18.32
N TRP A 236 -2.78 -26.34 17.89
CA TRP A 236 -2.63 -25.37 16.82
C TRP A 236 -3.02 -25.99 15.48
N ILE A 237 -4.15 -25.58 14.95
CA ILE A 237 -4.70 -26.08 13.69
C ILE A 237 -5.20 -24.93 12.83
N ARG A 238 -5.31 -25.20 11.53
CA ARG A 238 -5.70 -24.19 10.53
C ARG A 238 -7.06 -23.53 10.84
N SER A 239 -8.01 -24.25 11.43
CA SER A 239 -9.30 -23.68 11.84
C SER A 239 -9.14 -22.67 12.98
N LEU A 240 -8.25 -22.92 13.96
CA LEU A 240 -7.95 -21.97 15.03
C LEU A 240 -7.30 -20.69 14.49
N PHE A 241 -6.35 -20.81 13.56
CA PHE A 241 -5.78 -19.66 12.86
C PHE A 241 -6.87 -18.81 12.18
N TYR A 242 -7.76 -19.44 11.41
CA TYR A 242 -8.85 -18.70 10.76
C TYR A 242 -9.87 -18.10 11.73
N SER A 243 -10.11 -18.74 12.88
CA SER A 243 -10.94 -18.19 13.95
C SER A 243 -10.30 -16.94 14.56
N LEU A 244 -8.97 -16.92 14.77
CA LEU A 244 -8.24 -15.73 15.23
C LEU A 244 -8.35 -14.59 14.24
N ILE A 245 -8.08 -14.88 12.97
CA ILE A 245 -8.23 -13.92 11.89
C ILE A 245 -9.65 -13.32 11.87
N ARG A 246 -10.67 -14.15 12.06
CA ARG A 246 -12.07 -13.71 12.08
C ARG A 246 -12.42 -12.91 13.33
N SER A 247 -11.88 -13.29 14.49
CA SER A 247 -12.07 -12.60 15.75
C SER A 247 -11.45 -11.21 15.73
N GLY A 248 -10.24 -11.08 15.18
CA GLY A 248 -9.62 -9.75 15.00
C GLY A 248 -10.45 -8.82 14.11
N GLU A 249 -11.16 -9.38 13.13
CA GLU A 249 -12.07 -8.61 12.30
C GLU A 249 -13.40 -8.28 12.97
N SER A 250 -13.85 -8.99 14.01
CA SER A 250 -15.23 -8.86 14.49
C SER A 250 -15.58 -7.46 14.98
N ASN A 251 -14.61 -6.77 15.59
CA ASN A 251 -14.80 -5.41 16.12
C ASN A 251 -15.21 -4.41 15.03
N TRP A 252 -14.65 -4.55 13.83
CA TRP A 252 -14.91 -3.63 12.73
C TRP A 252 -15.81 -4.20 11.66
N ARG A 253 -15.82 -5.52 11.45
CA ARG A 253 -16.53 -6.18 10.34
C ARG A 253 -18.03 -5.91 10.37
N GLY A 254 -18.66 -5.94 11.55
CA GLY A 254 -20.09 -5.64 11.69
C GLY A 254 -20.40 -4.22 11.25
N ALA A 255 -19.81 -3.24 11.94
CA ALA A 255 -19.99 -1.81 11.68
C ALA A 255 -19.61 -1.42 10.25
N ALA A 256 -18.44 -1.86 9.77
CA ALA A 256 -17.96 -1.53 8.44
C ALA A 256 -18.81 -2.12 7.31
N ARG A 257 -19.48 -3.27 7.54
CA ARG A 257 -20.41 -3.83 6.55
C ARG A 257 -21.74 -3.12 6.57
N SER A 258 -22.30 -2.84 7.76
CA SER A 258 -23.58 -2.13 7.87
C SER A 258 -23.49 -0.71 7.33
N GLU A 259 -22.34 -0.07 7.50
CA GLU A 259 -22.07 1.30 7.04
C GLU A 259 -21.43 1.34 5.64
N GLY A 260 -21.17 0.19 5.00
CA GLY A 260 -20.75 0.13 3.60
C GLY A 260 -19.28 0.42 3.31
N TRP A 261 -18.41 0.58 4.31
CA TRP A 261 -16.98 0.89 4.10
C TRP A 261 -16.02 -0.30 4.24
N TYR A 262 -16.53 -1.53 4.46
CA TYR A 262 -15.69 -2.72 4.66
C TYR A 262 -14.73 -3.04 3.50
N ALA A 263 -15.11 -2.72 2.26
CA ALA A 263 -14.24 -2.93 1.10
C ALA A 263 -12.97 -2.06 1.17
N ALA A 264 -13.08 -0.82 1.65
CA ALA A 264 -11.94 0.07 1.86
C ALA A 264 -11.02 -0.49 2.95
N LEU A 265 -11.58 -0.85 4.11
CA LEU A 265 -10.81 -1.45 5.23
C LEU A 265 -10.01 -2.68 4.78
N ARG A 266 -10.66 -3.61 4.09
CA ARG A 266 -10.00 -4.82 3.62
C ARG A 266 -8.88 -4.49 2.63
N TYR A 267 -9.14 -3.57 1.70
CA TYR A 267 -8.17 -3.21 0.69
C TYR A 267 -6.91 -2.59 1.31
N GLU A 268 -7.09 -1.63 2.21
CA GLU A 268 -5.99 -0.96 2.93
C GLU A 268 -5.14 -1.97 3.71
N VAL A 269 -5.76 -2.85 4.49
CA VAL A 269 -5.00 -3.86 5.28
C VAL A 269 -4.22 -4.82 4.40
N VAL A 270 -4.81 -5.33 3.31
CA VAL A 270 -4.16 -6.29 2.41
C VAL A 270 -2.94 -5.68 1.71
N HIS A 271 -3.04 -4.40 1.34
CA HIS A 271 -1.99 -3.69 0.62
C HIS A 271 -1.07 -2.87 1.53
N HIS A 272 -1.26 -2.92 2.85
CA HIS A 272 -0.43 -2.21 3.80
C HIS A 272 1.01 -2.77 3.83
N PRO A 273 2.07 -1.94 3.72
CA PRO A 273 3.47 -2.41 3.79
C PRO A 273 3.79 -3.23 5.03
N ARG A 274 3.29 -2.80 6.21
CA ARG A 274 3.42 -3.55 7.47
C ARG A 274 2.85 -4.97 7.38
N TYR A 275 1.73 -5.19 6.69
CA TYR A 275 1.14 -6.53 6.65
C TYR A 275 2.03 -7.51 5.91
N GLN A 276 2.59 -7.10 4.77
CA GLN A 276 3.55 -7.90 4.03
C GLN A 276 4.82 -8.17 4.86
N ARG A 277 5.29 -7.16 5.62
CA ARG A 277 6.40 -7.31 6.58
C ARG A 277 6.15 -8.43 7.58
N LEU A 278 4.98 -8.42 8.23
CA LEU A 278 4.59 -9.41 9.22
C LEU A 278 4.55 -10.83 8.63
N ILE A 279 4.02 -10.98 7.41
CA ILE A 279 3.99 -12.26 6.68
C ILE A 279 5.42 -12.76 6.40
N HIS A 280 6.30 -11.89 5.89
CA HIS A 280 7.68 -12.27 5.59
C HIS A 280 8.47 -12.63 6.84
N TYR A 281 8.29 -11.92 7.94
CA TYR A 281 8.94 -12.24 9.20
C TYR A 281 8.42 -13.54 9.81
N ASN A 282 7.10 -13.79 9.77
CA ASN A 282 6.52 -15.08 10.15
C ASN A 282 7.09 -16.24 9.32
N GLN A 283 7.21 -16.08 7.99
CA GLN A 283 7.84 -17.10 7.15
C GLN A 283 9.29 -17.36 7.56
N ARG A 284 10.08 -16.32 7.83
CA ARG A 284 11.45 -16.46 8.34
C ARG A 284 11.49 -17.23 9.66
N CYS A 285 10.56 -16.95 10.59
CA CYS A 285 10.45 -17.70 11.84
C CYS A 285 10.22 -19.19 11.57
N HIS A 286 9.31 -19.54 10.67
CA HIS A 286 9.08 -20.94 10.27
C HIS A 286 10.35 -21.57 9.68
N ASP A 287 11.03 -20.87 8.77
CA ASP A 287 12.25 -21.38 8.13
C ASP A 287 13.35 -21.64 9.17
N GLN A 288 13.57 -20.72 10.12
CA GLN A 288 14.61 -20.82 11.15
C GLN A 288 14.27 -21.82 12.26
N TRP A 289 13.02 -21.84 12.71
CA TRP A 289 12.60 -22.64 13.85
C TRP A 289 12.14 -24.05 13.48
N SER A 290 11.93 -24.34 12.19
CA SER A 290 11.64 -25.70 11.71
C SER A 290 12.73 -26.72 12.06
N GLN A 291 13.99 -26.27 12.18
CA GLN A 291 15.14 -27.17 12.40
C GLN A 291 15.42 -27.45 13.88
N ALA A 292 15.37 -26.44 14.75
CA ALA A 292 15.77 -26.58 16.16
C ALA A 292 14.75 -25.99 17.16
N GLY A 293 13.67 -25.36 16.68
CA GLY A 293 12.79 -24.51 17.50
C GLY A 293 13.47 -23.22 17.96
N PRO A 294 12.70 -22.25 18.50
CA PRO A 294 13.29 -21.10 19.15
C PRO A 294 13.93 -21.51 20.49
N LYS A 295 15.09 -20.95 20.83
CA LYS A 295 15.73 -21.16 22.15
C LYS A 295 14.86 -20.63 23.30
N TYR A 296 14.14 -19.54 23.03
CA TYR A 296 13.17 -18.91 23.93
C TYR A 296 11.97 -18.47 23.12
N TYR A 297 10.77 -18.74 23.63
CA TYR A 297 9.53 -18.29 23.00
C TYR A 297 9.39 -16.78 23.21
N PRO A 298 9.50 -15.94 22.17
CA PRO A 298 9.36 -14.51 22.34
C PRO A 298 7.92 -14.18 22.74
N SER A 299 7.77 -13.22 23.65
CA SER A 299 6.48 -12.59 23.90
C SER A 299 5.94 -11.97 22.61
N PHE A 300 4.62 -11.71 22.56
CA PHE A 300 4.03 -11.04 21.40
C PHE A 300 4.69 -9.68 21.12
N SER A 301 4.97 -8.89 22.17
CA SER A 301 5.61 -7.58 22.04
C SER A 301 7.03 -7.67 21.48
N GLU A 302 7.84 -8.62 21.93
CA GLU A 302 9.19 -8.83 21.42
C GLU A 302 9.16 -9.28 19.95
N TRP A 303 8.29 -10.23 19.62
CA TRP A 303 8.12 -10.70 18.25
C TRP A 303 7.64 -9.58 17.33
N LEU A 304 6.67 -8.77 17.77
CA LEU A 304 6.13 -7.66 17.00
C LEU A 304 7.19 -6.58 16.74
N ALA A 305 7.98 -6.23 17.75
CA ALA A 305 9.09 -5.29 17.61
C ALA A 305 10.14 -5.80 16.61
N ALA A 306 10.50 -7.08 16.69
CA ALA A 306 11.42 -7.70 15.75
C ALA A 306 10.85 -7.78 14.32
N ALA A 307 9.55 -8.06 14.18
CA ALA A 307 8.86 -8.08 12.89
C ALA A 307 8.78 -6.69 12.26
N ASP A 308 8.47 -5.66 13.05
CA ASP A 308 8.41 -4.26 12.60
C ASP A 308 9.80 -3.74 12.18
N GLY A 309 10.86 -4.17 12.88
CA GLY A 309 12.26 -3.86 12.56
C GLY A 309 12.87 -4.75 11.46
N TYR A 310 12.15 -5.76 10.97
CA TYR A 310 12.71 -6.75 10.06
C TYR A 310 13.08 -6.12 8.71
N CYS A 311 14.37 -6.06 8.39
CA CYS A 311 14.87 -5.69 7.07
C CYS A 311 15.86 -6.74 6.57
N PHE A 312 15.90 -6.94 5.26
CA PHE A 312 16.90 -7.79 4.63
C PHE A 312 18.22 -7.01 4.55
N VAL A 313 19.22 -7.45 5.31
CA VAL A 313 20.58 -6.94 5.14
C VAL A 313 21.15 -7.59 3.90
N ARG A 314 21.47 -6.80 2.87
CA ARG A 314 22.32 -7.30 1.78
C ARG A 314 23.66 -7.69 2.41
N SER A 315 23.98 -8.98 2.42
CA SER A 315 25.36 -9.41 2.61
C SER A 315 26.19 -8.75 1.50
N ALA A 316 27.11 -7.88 1.92
CA ALA A 316 28.07 -7.22 1.05
C ALA A 316 28.99 -8.24 0.37
#